data_AF-A0A1S1QPA3-F1
#
_entry.id   AF-A0A1S1QPA3-F1
#
_cell.length_a   1.000
_cell.length_b   1.000
_cell.length_c   1.000
_cell.angle_alpha   90.00
_cell.angle_beta   90.00
_cell.angle_gamma   90.00
#
_symmetry.space_group_name_H-M   'P 1'
#
loop_
_entity.id
_entity.type
_entity.pdbx_description
1 polymer ?
#
loop_
_entity_poly.entity_id
_entity_poly.type
_entity_poly.pdbx_seq_one_letter_code
_entity_poly.pdbx_strand_id
1 'polypeptide(L)'
;MVPTAIVLSHAEQRERLRRSCPEAVPRTVVAGDPCYDRLLASLRHRDEYRAALHTQDDQTLVVLTSTWGRWSLLGQDPDLPTRLLGQLPMDEYRLAAIVHPNVWHWHGGWQTRAWLERATRAGLQLVPAREGWRGALVAADLLIGDHGSVATYAAAIGTPVLLGGGTEDELDPDGSTSALIRSAPRFDRAETPREQIDEAIGAHTPDRYTLLTRRTFDIPGQSLRTLQKLMYQLMDLDAPGRAPSTRRVPAPQTAQPVVSATIVVAAMSPHTGTVDVLRFPADTDPQAGADHGDRHLAVDLAETDLGLLQSADVLVRRSDGHTRPAHEWAQATLDAYPGCRIAASITPKDSCTAFPRSGPAISLRFLRTSSQGIPPDPLILPSVAYAWIVNGASSTLPTKFLVRIGKQEHTAHITHSLNQPPQQS
;
A
#
# COMPACT_ATOMS: atom_id res chain seq x y z
N MET A 1 -37.40 3.76 25.23
CA MET A 1 -38.00 2.85 24.23
C MET A 1 -37.12 1.61 24.18
N VAL A 2 -37.65 0.42 24.47
CA VAL A 2 -36.88 -0.83 24.36
C VAL A 2 -37.13 -1.42 22.97
N PRO A 3 -36.09 -1.72 22.18
CA PRO A 3 -36.27 -2.25 20.83
C PRO A 3 -36.95 -3.63 20.84
N THR A 4 -37.70 -3.94 19.79
CA THR A 4 -38.41 -5.24 19.64
C THR A 4 -37.44 -6.42 19.54
N ALA A 5 -36.27 -6.21 18.94
CA ALA A 5 -35.18 -7.18 18.88
C ALA A 5 -33.82 -6.47 18.88
N ILE A 6 -32.81 -7.10 19.49
CA ILE A 6 -31.42 -6.66 19.49
C ILE A 6 -30.58 -7.77 18.91
N VAL A 7 -29.97 -7.52 17.75
CA VAL A 7 -29.11 -8.50 17.09
C VAL A 7 -27.71 -8.46 17.68
N LEU A 8 -27.18 -9.63 18.00
CA LEU A 8 -25.85 -9.83 18.54
C LEU A 8 -25.02 -10.71 17.59
N SER A 9 -23.74 -10.40 17.45
CA SER A 9 -22.81 -11.21 16.66
C SER A 9 -22.35 -12.46 17.40
N HIS A 10 -22.38 -12.45 18.73
CA HIS A 10 -21.98 -13.58 19.55
C HIS A 10 -22.71 -13.63 20.90
N ALA A 11 -22.88 -14.83 21.45
CA ALA A 11 -23.62 -15.07 22.70
C ALA A 11 -23.00 -14.38 23.93
N GLU A 12 -21.69 -14.15 23.92
CA GLU A 12 -20.97 -13.40 24.96
C GLU A 12 -21.51 -11.97 25.13
N GLN A 13 -21.91 -11.31 24.05
CA GLN A 13 -22.43 -9.95 24.10
C GLN A 13 -23.75 -9.86 24.87
N ARG A 14 -24.52 -10.96 24.91
CA ARG A 14 -25.72 -11.07 25.72
C ARG A 14 -25.40 -11.09 27.21
N GLU A 15 -24.28 -11.72 27.59
CA GLU A 15 -23.78 -11.71 28.96
C GLU A 15 -23.39 -10.29 29.38
N ARG A 16 -22.65 -9.59 28.52
CA ARG A 16 -22.30 -8.18 28.74
C ARG A 16 -23.53 -7.29 28.85
N LEU A 17 -24.51 -7.46 27.95
CA LEU A 17 -25.76 -6.72 28.00
C LEU A 17 -26.54 -6.98 29.29
N ARG A 18 -26.53 -8.20 29.82
CA ARG A 18 -27.20 -8.51 31.10
C ARG A 18 -26.64 -7.68 32.25
N ARG A 19 -25.36 -7.32 32.23
CA ARG A 19 -24.73 -6.50 33.29
C ARG A 19 -25.19 -5.05 33.26
N SER A 20 -25.41 -4.49 32.06
CA SER A 20 -25.72 -3.07 31.88
C SER A 20 -27.21 -2.77 31.65
N CYS A 21 -27.95 -3.70 31.06
CA CYS A 21 -29.37 -3.58 30.73
C CYS A 21 -30.07 -4.96 30.73
N PRO A 22 -30.32 -5.56 31.92
CA PRO A 22 -30.97 -6.86 32.05
C PRO A 22 -32.33 -6.95 31.33
N GLU A 23 -33.09 -5.86 31.31
CA GLU A 23 -34.42 -5.77 30.69
C GLU A 23 -34.39 -5.93 29.16
N ALA A 24 -33.24 -5.70 28.52
CA ALA A 24 -33.06 -5.89 27.09
C ALA A 24 -32.70 -7.33 26.71
N VAL A 25 -32.25 -8.16 27.67
CA VAL A 25 -31.80 -9.54 27.43
C VAL A 25 -32.86 -10.42 26.74
N PRO A 26 -34.15 -10.40 27.15
CA PRO A 26 -35.19 -11.20 26.49
C PRO A 26 -35.44 -10.82 25.02
N ARG A 27 -34.95 -9.65 24.59
CA ARG A 27 -35.08 -9.14 23.21
C ARG A 27 -33.86 -9.48 22.34
N THR A 28 -32.84 -10.14 22.89
CA THR A 28 -31.62 -10.44 22.15
C THR A 28 -31.75 -11.66 21.25
N VAL A 29 -31.18 -11.57 20.05
CA VAL A 29 -31.07 -12.68 19.11
C VAL A 29 -29.63 -12.74 18.62
N VAL A 30 -28.98 -13.88 18.84
CA VAL A 30 -27.65 -14.15 18.27
C VAL A 30 -27.85 -14.51 16.80
N ALA A 31 -27.49 -13.58 15.92
CA ALA A 31 -27.65 -13.76 14.47
C ALA A 31 -26.31 -13.74 13.73
N GLY A 32 -25.19 -13.89 14.43
CA GLY A 32 -23.86 -13.83 13.83
C GLY A 32 -23.57 -12.46 13.23
N ASP A 33 -22.54 -12.39 12.39
CA ASP A 33 -22.09 -11.14 11.79
C ASP A 33 -22.10 -11.22 10.25
N PRO A 34 -23.00 -10.47 9.56
CA PRO A 34 -23.09 -10.53 8.11
C PRO A 34 -21.88 -9.86 7.43
N CYS A 35 -21.14 -9.01 8.13
CA CYS A 35 -19.89 -8.43 7.64
C CYS A 35 -18.77 -9.48 7.66
N TYR A 36 -18.65 -10.26 8.74
CA TYR A 36 -17.71 -11.37 8.83
C TYR A 36 -18.01 -12.47 7.81
N ASP A 37 -19.28 -12.85 7.63
CA ASP A 37 -19.68 -13.83 6.62
C ASP A 37 -19.26 -13.40 5.20
N ARG A 38 -19.40 -12.11 4.89
CA ARG A 38 -18.96 -11.57 3.58
C ARG A 38 -17.44 -11.52 3.44
N LEU A 39 -16.70 -11.28 4.52
CA LEU A 39 -15.24 -11.39 4.53
C LEU A 39 -14.79 -12.83 4.26
N LEU A 40 -15.39 -13.81 4.93
CA LEU A 40 -15.11 -15.23 4.69
C LEU A 40 -15.40 -15.64 3.24
N ALA A 41 -16.51 -15.18 2.68
CA ALA A 41 -16.87 -15.41 1.27
C ALA A 41 -15.90 -14.74 0.28
N SER A 42 -15.08 -13.79 0.73
CA SER A 42 -14.14 -13.04 -0.09
C SER A 42 -12.71 -13.59 -0.08
N LEU A 43 -12.33 -14.45 0.89
CA LEU A 43 -10.94 -14.88 1.08
C LEU A 43 -10.29 -15.52 -0.16
N ARG A 44 -11.07 -16.27 -0.96
CA ARG A 44 -10.59 -16.93 -2.19
C ARG A 44 -10.32 -15.97 -3.35
N HIS A 45 -10.67 -14.69 -3.20
CA HIS A 45 -10.53 -13.66 -4.22
C HIS A 45 -9.44 -12.64 -3.87
N ARG A 46 -8.49 -13.02 -3.02
CA ARG A 46 -7.40 -12.16 -2.55
C ARG A 46 -6.68 -11.44 -3.68
N ASP A 47 -6.33 -12.14 -4.75
CA ASP A 47 -5.56 -11.57 -5.86
C ASP A 47 -6.36 -10.51 -6.62
N GLU A 48 -7.68 -10.68 -6.75
CA GLU A 48 -8.57 -9.66 -7.33
C GLU A 48 -8.53 -8.36 -6.49
N TYR A 49 -8.50 -8.48 -5.16
CA TYR A 49 -8.44 -7.32 -4.26
C TYR A 49 -7.06 -6.65 -4.25
N ARG A 50 -5.98 -7.44 -4.35
CA ARG A 50 -4.61 -6.91 -4.50
C ARG A 50 -4.44 -6.13 -5.80
N ALA A 51 -4.96 -6.66 -6.91
CA ALA A 51 -4.95 -5.97 -8.20
C ALA A 51 -5.75 -4.65 -8.15
N ALA A 52 -6.91 -4.64 -7.48
CA ALA A 52 -7.71 -3.43 -7.28
C ALA A 52 -7.00 -2.38 -6.41
N LEU A 53 -6.06 -2.81 -5.57
CA LEU A 53 -5.14 -1.96 -4.83
C LEU A 53 -3.78 -1.84 -5.51
N HIS A 54 -3.68 -2.06 -6.82
CA HIS A 54 -2.45 -1.87 -7.61
C HIS A 54 -1.19 -2.49 -6.97
N THR A 55 -1.37 -3.60 -6.25
CA THR A 55 -0.31 -4.31 -5.53
C THR A 55 0.12 -5.50 -6.38
N GLN A 56 1.42 -5.58 -6.67
CA GLN A 56 1.99 -6.69 -7.43
C GLN A 56 2.21 -7.91 -6.54
N ASP A 57 2.43 -9.09 -7.15
CA ASP A 57 2.49 -10.37 -6.42
C ASP A 57 3.64 -10.44 -5.42
N ASP A 58 4.75 -9.76 -5.70
CA ASP A 58 5.96 -9.71 -4.90
C ASP A 58 6.00 -8.56 -3.88
N GLN A 59 4.99 -7.68 -3.90
CA GLN A 59 4.90 -6.55 -2.98
C GLN A 59 4.17 -6.94 -1.69
N THR A 60 4.64 -6.40 -0.57
CA THR A 60 3.94 -6.51 0.71
C THR A 60 2.93 -5.37 0.83
N LEU A 61 1.64 -5.70 0.95
CA LEU A 61 0.57 -4.74 1.22
C LEU A 61 0.36 -4.56 2.72
N VAL A 62 0.72 -3.37 3.21
CA VAL A 62 0.49 -2.93 4.59
C VAL A 62 -0.76 -2.05 4.63
N VAL A 63 -1.77 -2.48 5.39
CA VAL A 63 -3.01 -1.72 5.57
C VAL A 63 -2.99 -1.00 6.91
N LEU A 64 -3.08 0.33 6.87
CA LEU A 64 -3.26 1.17 8.05
C LEU A 64 -4.74 1.31 8.37
N THR A 65 -5.13 1.17 9.63
CA THR A 65 -6.48 1.52 10.06
C THR A 65 -6.47 2.44 11.28
N SER A 66 -7.32 3.45 11.25
CA SER A 66 -7.45 4.40 12.35
C SER A 66 -8.92 4.57 12.73
N THR A 67 -9.22 4.47 14.02
CA THR A 67 -10.44 5.01 14.62
C THR A 67 -10.35 6.54 14.69
N TRP A 68 -10.98 7.14 15.69
CA TRP A 68 -10.99 8.58 15.92
C TRP A 68 -10.52 8.87 17.35
N GLY A 69 -10.24 10.15 17.63
CA GLY A 69 -9.80 10.59 18.95
C GLY A 69 -8.31 10.37 19.19
N ARG A 70 -7.84 10.86 20.35
CA ARG A 70 -6.40 10.97 20.67
C ARG A 70 -5.66 9.63 20.74
N TRP A 71 -6.36 8.52 20.97
CA TRP A 71 -5.76 7.19 21.04
C TRP A 71 -5.88 6.40 19.73
N SER A 72 -6.47 6.97 18.69
CA SER A 72 -6.45 6.35 17.36
C SER A 72 -5.05 6.41 16.74
N LEU A 73 -4.78 5.56 15.75
CA LEU A 73 -3.48 5.47 15.08
C LEU A 73 -3.05 6.85 14.55
N LEU A 74 -3.92 7.52 13.80
CA LEU A 74 -3.67 8.86 13.26
C LEU A 74 -3.85 9.96 14.30
N GLY A 75 -4.61 9.72 15.37
CA GLY A 75 -4.72 10.66 16.49
C GLY A 75 -3.44 10.77 17.31
N GLN A 76 -2.69 9.68 17.42
CA GLN A 76 -1.38 9.64 18.06
C GLN A 76 -0.27 10.14 17.13
N ASP A 77 -0.38 9.84 15.84
CA ASP A 77 0.67 10.12 14.86
C ASP A 77 0.09 10.31 13.46
N PRO A 78 -0.31 11.55 13.13
CA PRO A 78 -0.87 11.87 11.81
C PRO A 78 0.10 11.61 10.65
N ASP A 79 1.42 11.72 10.90
CA ASP A 79 2.46 11.61 9.87
C ASP A 79 2.97 10.18 9.65
N LEU A 80 2.50 9.21 10.45
CA LEU A 80 2.88 7.81 10.31
C LEU A 80 2.78 7.27 8.87
N PRO A 81 1.70 7.51 8.09
CA PRO A 81 1.61 7.00 6.72
C PRO A 81 2.72 7.55 5.81
N THR A 82 2.99 8.86 5.89
CA THR A 82 4.06 9.52 5.12
C THR A 82 5.43 8.97 5.52
N ARG A 83 5.66 8.79 6.83
CA ARG A 83 6.93 8.28 7.35
C ARG A 83 7.18 6.83 6.92
N LEU A 84 6.16 5.98 6.94
CA LEU A 84 6.28 4.60 6.43
C LEU A 84 6.61 4.58 4.94
N LEU A 85 5.97 5.43 4.12
CA LEU A 85 6.28 5.54 2.69
C LEU A 85 7.73 5.98 2.41
N GLY A 86 8.33 6.78 3.32
CA GLY A 86 9.74 7.19 3.23
C GLY A 86 10.75 6.19 3.80
N GLN A 87 10.29 5.13 4.45
CA GLN A 87 11.14 4.11 5.06
C GLN A 87 10.97 2.72 4.41
N LEU A 88 9.91 2.52 3.64
CA LEU A 88 9.61 1.29 2.93
C LEU A 88 9.74 1.52 1.42
N PRO A 89 10.68 0.83 0.73
CA PRO A 89 10.85 0.96 -0.71
C PRO A 89 9.56 0.68 -1.47
N MET A 90 9.17 1.61 -2.34
CA MET A 90 7.88 1.59 -3.04
C MET A 90 7.75 0.45 -4.07
N ASP A 91 8.86 -0.21 -4.40
CA ASP A 91 8.88 -1.39 -5.26
C ASP A 91 8.67 -2.68 -4.46
N GLU A 92 8.89 -2.68 -3.14
CA GLU A 92 8.71 -3.84 -2.26
C GLU A 92 7.45 -3.75 -1.40
N TYR A 93 6.98 -2.54 -1.10
CA TYR A 93 5.85 -2.31 -0.21
C TYR A 93 4.79 -1.41 -0.85
N ARG A 94 3.53 -1.69 -0.52
CA ARG A 94 2.36 -0.86 -0.84
C ARG A 94 1.61 -0.55 0.45
N LEU A 95 1.12 0.69 0.54
CA LEU A 95 0.37 1.15 1.71
C LEU A 95 -1.04 1.55 1.31
N ALA A 96 -2.02 1.08 2.07
CA ALA A 96 -3.40 1.55 2.00
C ALA A 96 -3.87 2.02 3.37
N ALA A 97 -4.77 3.01 3.42
CA ALA A 97 -5.33 3.52 4.66
C ALA A 97 -6.85 3.42 4.70
N ILE A 98 -7.38 2.92 5.83
CA ILE A 98 -8.80 2.88 6.18
C ILE A 98 -9.01 3.82 7.36
N VAL A 99 -9.61 4.98 7.10
CA VAL A 99 -9.97 5.95 8.13
C VAL A 99 -11.43 5.79 8.51
N HIS A 100 -11.73 5.71 9.80
CA HIS A 100 -13.07 5.43 10.31
C HIS A 100 -14.13 6.43 9.78
N PRO A 101 -15.34 5.98 9.40
CA PRO A 101 -16.39 6.84 8.82
C PRO A 101 -16.75 8.08 9.65
N ASN A 102 -16.61 8.03 10.98
CA ASN A 102 -16.85 9.20 11.84
C ASN A 102 -15.90 10.36 11.55
N VAL A 103 -14.63 10.09 11.23
CA VAL A 103 -13.66 11.14 10.87
C VAL A 103 -14.13 11.87 9.60
N TRP A 104 -14.53 11.08 8.58
CA TRP A 104 -15.10 11.62 7.35
C TRP A 104 -16.38 12.41 7.58
N HIS A 105 -17.24 11.95 8.48
CA HIS A 105 -18.52 12.59 8.78
C HIS A 105 -18.34 13.91 9.55
N TRP A 106 -17.49 13.92 10.58
CA TRP A 106 -17.29 15.10 11.44
C TRP A 106 -16.44 16.18 10.80
N HIS A 107 -15.39 15.80 10.06
CA HIS A 107 -14.46 16.76 9.46
C HIS A 107 -14.74 17.03 7.97
N GLY A 108 -15.56 16.18 7.35
CA GLY A 108 -15.83 16.25 5.93
C GLY A 108 -14.74 15.60 5.07
N GLY A 109 -15.12 15.19 3.87
CA GLY A 109 -14.22 14.49 2.95
C GLY A 109 -13.11 15.36 2.38
N TRP A 110 -13.28 16.69 2.31
CA TRP A 110 -12.20 17.58 1.89
C TRP A 110 -11.08 17.62 2.94
N GLN A 111 -11.43 17.88 4.20
CA GLN A 111 -10.45 17.96 5.29
C GLN A 111 -9.69 16.65 5.50
N THR A 112 -10.41 15.52 5.46
CA THR A 112 -9.78 14.19 5.61
C THR A 112 -8.74 13.92 4.53
N ARG A 113 -9.04 14.33 3.28
CA ARG A 113 -8.09 14.20 2.17
C ARG A 113 -6.94 15.18 2.28
N ALA A 114 -7.20 16.42 2.71
CA ALA A 114 -6.15 17.42 2.91
C ALA A 114 -5.11 16.97 3.95
N TRP A 115 -5.53 16.36 5.06
CA TRP A 115 -4.61 15.82 6.05
C TRP A 115 -3.72 14.68 5.53
N LEU A 116 -4.23 13.88 4.60
CA LEU A 116 -3.52 12.74 4.03
C LEU A 116 -2.93 13.04 2.64
N GLU A 117 -3.00 14.30 2.19
CA GLU A 117 -2.64 14.68 0.82
C GLU A 117 -1.19 14.29 0.52
N ARG A 118 -0.26 14.69 1.40
CA ARG A 118 1.16 14.36 1.29
C ARG A 118 1.39 12.85 1.19
N ALA A 119 0.73 12.05 2.04
CA ALA A 119 0.83 10.60 1.99
C ALA A 119 0.25 10.04 0.67
N THR A 120 -0.88 10.57 0.20
CA THR A 120 -1.50 10.11 -1.06
C THR A 120 -0.68 10.46 -2.30
N ARG A 121 -0.07 11.65 -2.36
CA ARG A 121 0.94 12.02 -3.37
C ARG A 121 2.14 11.08 -3.34
N ALA A 122 2.56 10.69 -2.14
CA ALA A 122 3.65 9.74 -1.93
C ALA A 122 3.27 8.27 -2.19
N GLY A 123 2.04 7.94 -2.60
CA GLY A 123 1.68 6.55 -2.92
C GLY A 123 0.67 5.89 -1.99
N LEU A 124 0.18 6.57 -0.95
CA LEU A 124 -0.84 6.01 -0.06
C LEU A 124 -2.17 5.81 -0.80
N GLN A 125 -2.72 4.61 -0.72
CA GLN A 125 -4.05 4.32 -1.24
C GLN A 125 -5.11 4.57 -0.19
N LEU A 126 -5.77 5.73 -0.27
CA LEU A 126 -6.85 6.07 0.66
C LEU A 126 -8.14 5.34 0.27
N VAL A 127 -8.55 4.37 1.09
CA VAL A 127 -9.78 3.60 0.88
C VAL A 127 -11.00 4.46 1.22
N PRO A 128 -12.05 4.48 0.37
CA PRO A 128 -13.26 5.24 0.66
C PRO A 128 -13.94 4.82 1.96
N ALA A 129 -14.56 5.78 2.65
CA ALA A 129 -15.15 5.57 3.98
C ALA A 129 -16.22 4.46 4.06
N ARG A 130 -17.03 4.27 3.01
CA ARG A 130 -18.22 3.41 3.06
C ARG A 130 -17.98 1.97 2.61
N GLU A 131 -17.13 1.77 1.60
CA GLU A 131 -16.89 0.47 0.98
C GLU A 131 -15.42 0.30 0.60
N GLY A 132 -15.02 -0.94 0.32
CA GLY A 132 -13.65 -1.29 -0.09
C GLY A 132 -12.75 -1.72 1.06
N TRP A 133 -12.98 -1.25 2.29
CA TRP A 133 -12.15 -1.62 3.46
C TRP A 133 -12.06 -3.13 3.68
N ARG A 134 -13.16 -3.87 3.47
CA ARG A 134 -13.18 -5.34 3.58
C ARG A 134 -12.29 -6.02 2.53
N GLY A 135 -12.32 -5.52 1.29
CA GLY A 135 -11.45 -6.02 0.23
C GLY A 135 -9.98 -5.72 0.54
N ALA A 136 -9.69 -4.55 1.11
CA ALA A 136 -8.35 -4.20 1.56
C ALA A 136 -7.84 -5.12 2.67
N LEU A 137 -8.69 -5.48 3.65
CA LEU A 137 -8.31 -6.47 4.67
C LEU A 137 -7.97 -7.84 4.07
N VAL A 138 -8.78 -8.31 3.12
CA VAL A 138 -8.53 -9.60 2.45
C VAL A 138 -7.23 -9.56 1.62
N ALA A 139 -6.92 -8.41 1.02
CA ALA A 139 -5.70 -8.21 0.23
C ALA A 139 -4.43 -8.09 1.07
N ALA A 140 -4.54 -7.64 2.32
CA ALA A 140 -3.42 -7.28 3.19
C ALA A 140 -2.47 -8.45 3.44
N ASP A 141 -1.18 -8.14 3.54
CA ASP A 141 -0.17 -9.02 4.12
C ASP A 141 0.01 -8.74 5.62
N LEU A 142 -0.23 -7.49 6.04
CA LEU A 142 -0.17 -7.02 7.41
C LEU A 142 -1.15 -5.86 7.62
N LEU A 143 -1.74 -5.76 8.82
CA LEU A 143 -2.45 -4.57 9.26
C LEU A 143 -1.71 -3.87 10.41
N ILE A 144 -1.52 -2.55 10.31
CA ILE A 144 -1.12 -1.69 11.43
C ILE A 144 -2.35 -0.89 11.85
N GLY A 145 -2.78 -1.05 13.10
CA GLY A 145 -4.05 -0.50 13.57
C GLY A 145 -4.04 0.00 15.00
N ASP A 146 -5.24 0.25 15.49
CA ASP A 146 -5.56 0.66 16.85
C ASP A 146 -6.72 -0.16 17.42
N HIS A 147 -7.50 0.42 18.33
CA HIS A 147 -8.63 -0.21 19.00
C HIS A 147 -9.92 -0.31 18.14
N GLY A 148 -9.82 -0.17 16.82
CA GLY A 148 -10.96 -0.30 15.91
C GLY A 148 -11.42 -1.74 15.68
N SER A 149 -12.72 -1.93 15.45
CA SER A 149 -13.28 -3.24 15.06
C SER A 149 -12.71 -3.78 13.75
N VAL A 150 -12.19 -2.90 12.88
CA VAL A 150 -11.50 -3.27 11.63
C VAL A 150 -10.28 -4.15 11.93
N ALA A 151 -9.50 -3.83 12.96
CA ALA A 151 -8.35 -4.65 13.37
C ALA A 151 -8.80 -6.03 13.88
N THR A 152 -9.92 -6.10 14.61
CA THR A 152 -10.54 -7.37 15.04
C THR A 152 -11.00 -8.21 13.85
N TYR A 153 -11.60 -7.63 12.82
CA TYR A 153 -11.94 -8.36 11.59
C TYR A 153 -10.70 -8.89 10.87
N ALA A 154 -9.63 -8.11 10.78
CA ALA A 154 -8.37 -8.53 10.15
C ALA A 154 -7.75 -9.72 10.90
N ALA A 155 -7.62 -9.61 12.22
CA ALA A 155 -7.19 -10.70 13.08
C ALA A 155 -8.08 -11.95 12.87
N ALA A 156 -9.40 -11.76 12.77
CA ALA A 156 -10.36 -12.85 12.66
C ALA A 156 -10.36 -13.59 11.31
N ILE A 157 -9.82 -12.98 10.26
CA ILE A 157 -9.57 -13.64 8.97
C ILE A 157 -8.14 -14.15 8.83
N GLY A 158 -7.34 -14.04 9.89
CA GLY A 158 -5.96 -14.55 9.93
C GLY A 158 -4.92 -13.59 9.38
N THR A 159 -5.22 -12.30 9.18
CA THR A 159 -4.22 -11.29 8.83
C THR A 159 -3.35 -10.97 10.06
N PRO A 160 -2.01 -10.92 9.94
CA PRO A 160 -1.15 -10.41 11.00
C PRO A 160 -1.51 -8.96 11.38
N VAL A 161 -1.42 -8.63 12.66
CA VAL A 161 -1.79 -7.31 13.20
C VAL A 161 -0.68 -6.76 14.08
N LEU A 162 -0.28 -5.52 13.83
CA LEU A 162 0.54 -4.69 14.72
C LEU A 162 -0.29 -3.52 15.25
N LEU A 163 -0.17 -3.22 16.54
CA LEU A 163 -0.90 -2.13 17.19
C LEU A 163 -0.02 -0.90 17.32
N GLY A 164 -0.24 0.09 16.46
CA GLY A 164 0.40 1.41 16.51
C GLY A 164 -0.41 2.45 17.30
N GLY A 165 -1.66 2.15 17.65
CA GLY A 165 -2.50 2.97 18.51
C GLY A 165 -3.36 2.14 19.46
N GLY A 166 -4.29 2.81 20.12
CA GLY A 166 -5.27 2.20 21.01
C GLY A 166 -4.84 2.11 22.47
N THR A 167 -5.82 2.31 23.35
CA THR A 167 -5.72 2.13 24.80
C THR A 167 -6.81 1.15 25.26
N GLU A 168 -6.56 0.40 26.32
CA GLU A 168 -7.60 -0.40 26.99
C GLU A 168 -8.58 0.48 27.77
N ASP A 169 -8.18 1.71 28.16
CA ASP A 169 -8.98 2.60 29.01
C ASP A 169 -10.31 3.03 28.37
N GLU A 170 -10.39 3.02 27.04
CA GLU A 170 -11.59 3.39 26.29
C GLU A 170 -12.48 2.19 25.93
N LEU A 171 -12.12 1.00 26.41
CA LEU A 171 -12.76 -0.25 26.02
C LEU A 171 -13.35 -0.99 27.21
N ASP A 172 -14.37 -1.78 26.91
CA ASP A 172 -14.83 -2.80 27.85
C ASP A 172 -13.72 -3.87 28.01
N PRO A 173 -13.22 -4.13 29.23
CA PRO A 173 -12.13 -5.09 29.45
C PRO A 173 -12.40 -6.50 28.90
N ASP A 174 -13.68 -6.89 28.86
CA ASP A 174 -14.13 -8.20 28.39
C ASP A 174 -14.41 -8.23 26.88
N GLY A 175 -14.37 -7.08 26.21
CA GLY A 175 -14.62 -6.94 24.78
C GLY A 175 -13.54 -7.58 23.90
N SER A 176 -13.95 -7.97 22.68
CA SER A 176 -13.06 -8.57 21.67
C SER A 176 -11.90 -7.66 21.26
N THR A 177 -12.14 -6.35 21.16
CA THR A 177 -11.09 -5.36 20.88
C THR A 177 -10.05 -5.33 21.99
N SER A 178 -10.46 -5.38 23.26
CA SER A 178 -9.53 -5.40 24.40
C SER A 178 -8.70 -6.68 24.40
N ALA A 179 -9.31 -7.82 24.04
CA ALA A 179 -8.58 -9.07 23.85
C ALA A 179 -7.55 -8.99 22.71
N LEU A 180 -7.86 -8.28 21.61
CA LEU A 180 -6.88 -8.02 20.56
C LEU A 180 -5.73 -7.15 21.09
N ILE A 181 -6.04 -6.08 21.80
CA ILE A 181 -5.04 -5.14 22.33
C ILE A 181 -4.02 -5.83 23.23
N ARG A 182 -4.47 -6.79 24.04
CA ARG A 182 -3.60 -7.56 24.94
C ARG A 182 -2.76 -8.62 24.24
N SER A 183 -3.13 -9.06 23.03
CA SER A 183 -2.51 -10.23 22.38
C SER A 183 -1.70 -9.91 21.12
N ALA A 184 -2.03 -8.81 20.43
CA ALA A 184 -1.30 -8.40 19.24
C ALA A 184 0.00 -7.66 19.61
N PRO A 185 1.10 -7.88 18.87
CA PRO A 185 2.34 -7.14 19.06
C PRO A 185 2.13 -5.64 18.82
N ARG A 186 2.93 -4.81 19.51
CA ARG A 186 2.91 -3.35 19.35
C ARG A 186 3.83 -2.94 18.19
N PHE A 187 3.41 -1.92 17.45
CA PHE A 187 4.28 -1.24 16.50
C PHE A 187 5.05 -0.15 17.25
N ASP A 188 6.36 -0.30 17.35
CA ASP A 188 7.23 0.73 17.91
C ASP A 188 7.61 1.73 16.82
N ARG A 189 7.37 3.01 17.08
CA ARG A 189 7.65 4.09 16.14
C ARG A 189 9.13 4.46 16.07
N ALA A 190 9.91 4.09 17.09
CA ALA A 190 11.33 4.39 17.18
C ALA A 190 12.20 3.36 16.43
N GLU A 191 11.68 2.16 16.22
CA GLU A 191 12.38 1.05 15.57
C GLU A 191 12.15 1.02 14.06
N THR A 192 12.98 0.28 13.33
CA THR A 192 12.89 0.15 11.87
C THR A 192 11.56 -0.49 11.45
N PRO A 193 10.70 0.19 10.66
CA PRO A 193 9.41 -0.37 10.27
C PRO A 193 9.52 -1.65 9.47
N ARG A 194 10.50 -1.74 8.55
CA ARG A 194 10.73 -2.94 7.72
C ARG A 194 10.92 -4.18 8.58
N GLU A 195 11.80 -4.11 9.57
CA GLU A 195 12.15 -5.25 10.42
C GLU A 195 10.93 -5.72 11.22
N GLN A 196 10.18 -4.79 11.82
CA GLN A 196 8.95 -5.11 12.55
C GLN A 196 7.87 -5.74 11.65
N ILE A 197 7.71 -5.23 10.43
CA ILE A 197 6.74 -5.74 9.46
C ILE A 197 7.10 -7.17 9.04
N ASP A 198 8.37 -7.37 8.66
CA ASP A 198 8.86 -8.67 8.20
C ASP A 198 8.83 -9.71 9.31
N GLU A 199 9.20 -9.33 10.54
CA GLU A 199 9.09 -10.19 11.73
C GLU A 199 7.62 -10.53 12.04
N ALA A 200 6.73 -9.55 12.04
CA ALA A 200 5.31 -9.77 12.32
C ALA A 200 4.67 -10.72 11.31
N ILE A 201 5.04 -10.61 10.02
CA ILE A 201 4.59 -11.53 8.97
C ILE A 201 5.22 -12.91 9.17
N GLY A 202 6.54 -12.98 9.37
CA GLY A 202 7.29 -14.24 9.48
C GLY A 202 6.96 -15.08 10.71
N ALA A 203 6.63 -14.43 11.84
CA ALA A 203 6.26 -15.09 13.10
C ALA A 203 4.76 -15.39 13.22
N HIS A 204 3.93 -14.97 12.26
CA HIS A 204 2.49 -15.17 12.33
C HIS A 204 2.07 -16.61 12.02
N THR A 205 1.13 -17.13 12.80
CA THR A 205 0.48 -18.41 12.54
C THR A 205 -1.00 -18.22 12.25
N PRO A 206 -1.60 -18.98 11.31
CA PRO A 206 -3.02 -18.83 10.96
C PRO A 206 -3.98 -18.97 12.14
N ASP A 207 -3.59 -19.71 13.18
CA ASP A 207 -4.40 -19.99 14.36
C ASP A 207 -4.24 -18.98 15.50
N ARG A 208 -3.30 -18.02 15.40
CA ARG A 208 -2.94 -17.04 16.45
C ARG A 208 -4.16 -16.37 17.09
N TYR A 209 -5.17 -16.02 16.29
CA TYR A 209 -6.35 -15.28 16.75
C TYR A 209 -7.61 -16.15 16.86
N THR A 210 -7.51 -17.48 16.78
CA THR A 210 -8.67 -18.39 16.78
C THR A 210 -9.58 -18.20 18.00
N LEU A 211 -9.00 -18.04 19.19
CA LEU A 211 -9.79 -17.83 20.41
C LEU A 211 -10.54 -16.49 20.40
N LEU A 212 -9.90 -15.43 19.91
CA LEU A 212 -10.53 -14.13 19.73
C LEU A 212 -11.67 -14.20 18.71
N THR A 213 -11.44 -14.84 17.56
CA THR A 213 -12.45 -15.05 16.53
C THR A 213 -13.68 -15.76 17.07
N ARG A 214 -13.48 -16.90 17.74
CA ARG A 214 -14.56 -17.71 18.30
C ARG A 214 -15.39 -16.98 19.35
N ARG A 215 -14.79 -16.04 20.09
CA ARG A 215 -15.50 -15.22 21.10
C ARG A 215 -16.19 -14.00 20.50
N THR A 216 -15.87 -13.63 19.26
CA THR A 216 -16.40 -12.42 18.60
C THR A 216 -17.52 -12.72 17.62
N PHE A 217 -17.41 -13.85 16.91
CA PHE A 217 -18.30 -14.22 15.80
C PHE A 217 -18.88 -15.61 16.03
N ASP A 218 -20.18 -15.67 16.33
CA ASP A 218 -20.93 -16.93 16.42
C ASP A 218 -21.55 -17.29 15.07
N ILE A 219 -21.85 -18.58 14.89
CA ILE A 219 -22.54 -19.15 13.72
C ILE A 219 -22.04 -18.62 12.35
N PRO A 220 -20.72 -18.62 12.07
CA PRO A 220 -20.18 -18.09 10.82
C PRO A 220 -20.81 -18.76 9.59
N GLY A 221 -21.11 -17.95 8.58
CA GLY A 221 -21.79 -18.31 7.34
C GLY A 221 -23.32 -18.40 7.44
N GLN A 222 -23.91 -18.20 8.61
CA GLN A 222 -25.35 -18.35 8.83
C GLN A 222 -26.08 -17.04 9.08
N SER A 223 -25.38 -15.90 9.13
CA SER A 223 -25.95 -14.65 9.64
C SER A 223 -27.16 -14.18 8.84
N LEU A 224 -27.05 -14.15 7.51
CA LEU A 224 -28.15 -13.72 6.63
C LEU A 224 -29.39 -14.61 6.75
N ARG A 225 -29.21 -15.92 6.96
CA ARG A 225 -30.32 -16.86 7.17
C ARG A 225 -31.04 -16.56 8.49
N THR A 226 -30.28 -16.35 9.57
CA THR A 226 -30.85 -16.06 10.89
C THR A 226 -31.55 -14.70 10.90
N LEU A 227 -30.95 -13.69 10.26
CA LEU A 227 -31.55 -12.37 10.07
C LEU A 227 -32.83 -12.44 9.23
N GLN A 228 -32.86 -13.21 8.14
CA GLN A 228 -34.09 -13.40 7.35
C GLN A 228 -35.21 -13.97 8.22
N LYS A 229 -34.96 -15.05 8.95
CA LYS A 229 -35.97 -15.65 9.85
C LYS A 229 -36.49 -14.64 10.87
N LEU A 230 -35.58 -13.87 11.49
CA LEU A 230 -35.94 -12.84 12.46
C LEU A 230 -36.80 -11.73 11.85
N MET A 231 -36.41 -11.18 10.69
CA MET A 231 -37.14 -10.10 10.04
C MET A 231 -38.55 -10.52 9.65
N TYR A 232 -38.71 -11.73 9.09
CA TYR A 232 -40.02 -12.25 8.72
C TYR A 232 -40.91 -12.52 9.94
N GLN A 233 -40.34 -13.07 11.01
CA GLN A 233 -41.05 -13.22 12.28
C GLN A 233 -41.52 -11.86 12.85
N LEU A 234 -40.71 -10.81 12.75
CA LEU A 234 -41.07 -9.46 13.22
C LEU A 234 -42.18 -8.80 12.38
N MET A 235 -42.34 -9.22 11.12
CA MET A 235 -43.40 -8.75 10.22
C MET A 235 -44.66 -9.61 10.27
N ASP A 236 -44.68 -10.68 11.08
CA ASP A 236 -45.75 -11.69 11.11
C ASP A 236 -45.97 -12.36 9.73
N LEU A 237 -44.86 -12.73 9.08
CA LEU A 237 -44.83 -13.38 7.77
C LEU A 237 -44.03 -14.68 7.80
N ASP A 238 -44.39 -15.62 6.92
CA ASP A 238 -43.60 -16.82 6.69
C ASP A 238 -42.29 -16.48 5.94
N ALA A 239 -41.16 -16.91 6.51
CA ALA A 239 -39.88 -16.77 5.85
C ALA A 239 -39.82 -17.64 4.58
N PRO A 240 -39.30 -17.13 3.44
CA PRO A 240 -39.11 -17.92 2.24
C PRO A 240 -38.21 -19.14 2.53
N GLY A 241 -38.53 -20.29 1.95
CA GLY A 241 -37.71 -21.51 2.12
C GLY A 241 -36.28 -21.39 1.54
N ARG A 242 -36.04 -20.42 0.64
CA ARG A 242 -34.71 -20.16 0.07
C ARG A 242 -33.92 -19.18 0.96
N ALA A 243 -32.82 -19.67 1.51
CA ALA A 243 -31.88 -18.84 2.27
C ALA A 243 -31.23 -17.77 1.38
N PRO A 244 -30.91 -16.57 1.93
CA PRO A 244 -30.17 -15.55 1.19
C PRO A 244 -28.75 -16.04 0.90
N SER A 245 -28.22 -15.64 -0.26
CA SER A 245 -26.84 -15.92 -0.63
C SER A 245 -25.91 -14.83 -0.10
N THR A 246 -24.87 -15.24 0.62
CA THR A 246 -23.77 -14.36 1.02
C THR A 246 -22.92 -14.04 -0.20
N ARG A 247 -22.87 -12.75 -0.57
CA ARG A 247 -22.06 -12.26 -1.69
C ARG A 247 -20.72 -11.72 -1.20
N ARG A 248 -19.66 -12.02 -1.94
CA ARG A 248 -18.34 -11.39 -1.76
C ARG A 248 -18.44 -9.86 -1.74
N VAL A 249 -17.49 -9.21 -1.10
CA VAL A 249 -17.44 -7.75 -1.05
C VAL A 249 -16.98 -7.15 -2.39
N PRO A 250 -17.44 -5.94 -2.77
CA PRO A 250 -16.90 -5.24 -3.93
C PRO A 250 -15.40 -5.00 -3.78
N ALA A 251 -14.71 -4.91 -4.92
CA ALA A 251 -13.30 -4.51 -4.94
C ALA A 251 -13.13 -3.07 -4.42
N PRO A 252 -12.04 -2.76 -3.71
CA PRO A 252 -11.68 -1.39 -3.36
C PRO A 252 -11.63 -0.49 -4.60
N GLN A 253 -12.13 0.74 -4.48
CA GLN A 253 -12.03 1.76 -5.52
C GLN A 253 -11.13 2.88 -5.00
N THR A 254 -9.83 2.75 -5.27
CA THR A 254 -8.82 3.75 -4.93
C THR A 254 -8.33 4.41 -6.21
N ALA A 255 -8.02 5.71 -6.15
CA ALA A 255 -7.24 6.32 -7.21
C ALA A 255 -5.87 5.64 -7.27
N GLN A 256 -5.37 5.37 -8.46
CA GLN A 256 -3.99 4.94 -8.62
C GLN A 256 -3.09 6.13 -8.27
N PRO A 257 -2.28 6.06 -7.20
CA PRO A 257 -1.37 7.14 -6.91
C PRO A 257 -0.27 7.16 -7.97
N VAL A 258 0.01 8.35 -8.51
CA VAL A 258 1.11 8.57 -9.45
C VAL A 258 2.20 9.30 -8.67
N VAL A 259 3.27 8.58 -8.35
CA VAL A 259 4.46 9.17 -7.72
C VAL A 259 5.34 9.72 -8.84
N SER A 260 5.36 11.04 -8.98
CA SER A 260 6.10 11.74 -10.04
C SER A 260 7.54 12.09 -9.66
N ALA A 261 7.89 12.04 -8.38
CA ALA A 261 9.26 12.29 -7.91
C ALA A 261 9.71 11.21 -6.92
N THR A 262 10.89 10.65 -7.15
CA THR A 262 11.45 9.58 -6.33
C THR A 262 12.91 9.86 -5.97
N ILE A 263 13.26 9.66 -4.70
CA ILE A 263 14.64 9.47 -4.30
C ILE A 263 15.01 8.03 -4.62
N VAL A 264 16.06 7.88 -5.42
CA VAL A 264 16.58 6.58 -5.82
C VAL A 264 17.92 6.37 -5.13
N VAL A 265 18.07 5.20 -4.51
CA VAL A 265 19.33 4.71 -3.96
C VAL A 265 19.78 3.55 -4.84
N ALA A 266 20.93 3.69 -5.47
CA ALA A 266 21.50 2.71 -6.37
C ALA A 266 22.89 2.25 -5.87
N ALA A 267 22.98 0.99 -5.47
CA ALA A 267 24.23 0.36 -5.07
C ALA A 267 24.73 -0.53 -6.19
N MET A 268 25.90 -0.23 -6.72
CA MET A 268 26.57 -1.09 -7.68
C MET A 268 27.48 -2.09 -6.97
N SER A 269 27.34 -3.37 -7.29
CA SER A 269 28.29 -4.41 -6.91
C SER A 269 29.33 -4.61 -8.03
N PRO A 270 30.59 -4.17 -7.85
CA PRO A 270 31.61 -4.26 -8.90
C PRO A 270 31.95 -5.70 -9.30
N HIS A 271 31.82 -6.64 -8.34
CA HIS A 271 32.20 -8.04 -8.53
C HIS A 271 31.16 -8.84 -9.32
N THR A 272 29.88 -8.50 -9.17
CA THR A 272 28.77 -9.24 -9.80
C THR A 272 28.18 -8.52 -11.00
N GLY A 273 28.48 -7.23 -11.19
CA GLY A 273 27.84 -6.39 -12.20
C GLY A 273 26.34 -6.20 -11.95
N THR A 274 25.92 -6.34 -10.69
CA THR A 274 24.53 -6.14 -10.25
C THR A 274 24.35 -4.71 -9.74
N VAL A 275 23.20 -4.13 -10.02
CA VAL A 275 22.76 -2.85 -9.43
C VAL A 275 21.54 -3.10 -8.57
N ASP A 276 21.68 -2.91 -7.27
CA ASP A 276 20.57 -2.92 -6.33
C ASP A 276 19.92 -1.54 -6.32
N VAL A 277 18.60 -1.48 -6.53
CA VAL A 277 17.85 -0.23 -6.61
C VAL A 277 16.74 -0.21 -5.57
N LEU A 278 16.74 0.83 -4.75
CA LEU A 278 15.65 1.18 -3.85
C LEU A 278 15.07 2.53 -4.26
N ARG A 279 13.73 2.63 -4.25
CA ARG A 279 13.04 3.89 -4.56
C ARG A 279 12.10 4.28 -3.42
N PHE A 280 12.11 5.56 -3.11
CA PHE A 280 11.25 6.17 -2.12
C PHE A 280 10.60 7.44 -2.71
N PRO A 281 9.33 7.74 -2.41
CA PRO A 281 8.69 8.97 -2.86
C PRO A 281 9.42 10.20 -2.31
N ALA A 282 9.77 11.18 -3.15
CA ALA A 282 10.59 12.32 -2.74
C ALA A 282 9.93 13.19 -1.66
N ASP A 283 8.60 13.31 -1.71
CA ASP A 283 7.79 14.04 -0.73
C ASP A 283 7.82 13.44 0.69
N THR A 284 8.56 12.37 0.95
CA THR A 284 8.65 11.75 2.28
C THR A 284 9.92 12.12 3.05
N ASP A 285 10.83 12.89 2.44
CA ASP A 285 12.19 13.13 2.94
C ASP A 285 12.87 11.82 3.44
N PRO A 286 13.00 10.82 2.56
CA PRO A 286 13.43 9.49 2.96
C PRO A 286 14.87 9.52 3.48
N GLN A 287 15.08 8.97 4.67
CA GLN A 287 16.43 8.78 5.23
C GLN A 287 16.94 7.34 5.05
N ALA A 288 16.05 6.42 4.65
CA ALA A 288 16.38 5.03 4.43
C ALA A 288 17.37 4.86 3.25
N GLY A 289 18.37 4.00 3.45
CA GLY A 289 19.38 3.70 2.43
C GLY A 289 20.41 4.81 2.20
N ALA A 290 20.48 5.84 3.05
CA ALA A 290 21.46 6.94 2.89
C ALA A 290 22.92 6.47 2.84
N ASP A 291 23.24 5.38 3.55
CA ASP A 291 24.59 4.78 3.55
C ASP A 291 24.82 3.75 2.43
N HIS A 292 23.79 3.47 1.60
CA HIS A 292 23.74 2.31 0.70
C HIS A 292 23.91 2.67 -0.80
N GLY A 293 24.95 3.44 -1.14
CA GLY A 293 25.30 3.73 -2.53
C GLY A 293 24.95 5.14 -2.98
N ASP A 294 24.80 5.32 -4.29
CA ASP A 294 24.51 6.63 -4.88
C ASP A 294 23.03 7.00 -4.65
N ARG A 295 22.80 8.19 -4.09
CA ARG A 295 21.47 8.72 -3.79
C ARG A 295 21.21 9.95 -4.65
N HIS A 296 20.15 9.90 -5.45
CA HIS A 296 19.81 10.98 -6.37
C HIS A 296 18.30 11.16 -6.53
N LEU A 297 17.88 12.34 -6.99
CA LEU A 297 16.48 12.67 -7.24
C LEU A 297 16.11 12.43 -8.72
N ALA A 298 15.17 11.52 -8.96
CA ALA A 298 14.58 11.26 -10.27
C ALA A 298 13.14 11.78 -10.34
N VAL A 299 12.84 12.60 -11.35
CA VAL A 299 11.56 13.33 -11.45
C VAL A 299 10.97 13.23 -12.86
N ASP A 300 9.71 12.82 -12.94
CA ASP A 300 8.87 12.89 -14.13
C ASP A 300 8.57 14.36 -14.44
N LEU A 301 8.78 14.77 -15.69
CA LEU A 301 8.56 16.13 -16.15
C LEU A 301 7.09 16.57 -16.00
N ALA A 302 6.16 15.63 -15.80
CA ALA A 302 4.78 15.92 -15.43
C ALA A 302 4.58 16.37 -13.96
N GLU A 303 5.63 16.33 -13.14
CA GLU A 303 5.61 16.88 -11.77
C GLU A 303 5.24 18.37 -11.80
N THR A 304 4.43 18.77 -10.82
CA THR A 304 3.94 20.14 -10.69
C THR A 304 4.73 20.98 -9.70
N ASP A 305 5.47 20.33 -8.80
CA ASP A 305 6.41 21.02 -7.91
C ASP A 305 7.67 21.45 -8.68
N LEU A 306 7.80 22.75 -8.90
CA LEU A 306 8.94 23.35 -9.61
C LEU A 306 10.26 23.19 -8.85
N GLY A 307 10.23 23.14 -7.52
CA GLY A 307 11.41 22.94 -6.69
C GLY A 307 12.01 21.54 -6.88
N LEU A 308 11.15 20.52 -6.97
CA LEU A 308 11.58 19.16 -7.29
C LEU A 308 12.16 19.06 -8.71
N LEU A 309 11.51 19.68 -9.70
CA LEU A 309 12.04 19.73 -11.07
C LEU A 309 13.41 20.43 -11.15
N GLN A 310 13.59 21.54 -10.43
CA GLN A 310 14.84 22.30 -10.39
C GLN A 310 15.97 21.56 -9.67
N SER A 311 15.63 20.70 -8.70
CA SER A 311 16.58 19.92 -7.91
C SER A 311 16.86 18.53 -8.48
N ALA A 312 16.17 18.15 -9.56
CA ALA A 312 16.27 16.81 -10.13
C ALA A 312 17.67 16.53 -10.70
N ASP A 313 18.25 15.40 -10.30
CA ASP A 313 19.46 14.83 -10.89
C ASP A 313 19.15 14.16 -12.24
N VAL A 314 17.97 13.53 -12.30
CA VAL A 314 17.46 12.81 -13.45
C VAL A 314 16.07 13.32 -13.77
N LEU A 315 15.89 13.89 -14.98
CA LEU A 315 14.58 14.28 -15.49
C LEU A 315 14.11 13.27 -16.53
N VAL A 316 12.91 12.75 -16.35
CA VAL A 316 12.33 11.75 -17.25
C VAL A 316 11.09 12.31 -17.94
N ARG A 317 10.91 11.98 -19.21
CA ARG A 317 9.62 12.14 -19.89
C ARG A 317 9.10 10.79 -20.36
N ARG A 318 7.78 10.64 -20.35
CA ARG A 318 7.10 9.54 -21.03
C ARG A 318 6.82 9.96 -22.47
N SER A 319 7.13 9.10 -23.44
CA SER A 319 7.16 9.48 -24.87
C SER A 319 5.79 9.55 -25.55
N ASP A 320 4.67 9.42 -24.83
CA ASP A 320 3.34 9.40 -25.42
C ASP A 320 2.94 10.77 -25.98
N GLY A 321 2.65 10.82 -27.29
CA GLY A 321 2.08 12.00 -27.96
C GLY A 321 3.02 13.16 -28.25
N HIS A 322 4.33 13.02 -28.01
CA HIS A 322 5.29 14.12 -28.22
C HIS A 322 5.81 14.17 -29.66
N THR A 323 5.76 15.35 -30.28
CA THR A 323 6.25 15.58 -31.66
C THR A 323 7.75 15.90 -31.73
N ARG A 324 8.34 16.37 -30.62
CA ARG A 324 9.75 16.77 -30.56
C ARG A 324 10.68 15.56 -30.42
N PRO A 325 11.74 15.43 -31.27
CA PRO A 325 12.74 14.38 -31.13
C PRO A 325 13.36 14.31 -29.73
N ALA A 326 13.70 13.11 -29.27
CA ALA A 326 14.19 12.89 -27.90
C ALA A 326 15.50 13.60 -27.59
N HIS A 327 16.43 13.64 -28.54
CA HIS A 327 17.71 14.32 -28.36
C HIS A 327 17.55 15.85 -28.25
N GLU A 328 16.73 16.46 -29.09
CA GLU A 328 16.46 17.91 -29.03
C GLU A 328 15.76 18.33 -27.74
N TRP A 329 14.79 17.53 -27.29
CA TRP A 329 14.13 17.75 -26.01
C TRP A 329 15.10 17.61 -24.85
N ALA A 330 15.92 16.56 -24.86
CA ALA A 330 16.87 16.29 -23.79
C ALA A 330 17.87 17.44 -23.67
N GLN A 331 18.42 17.92 -24.80
CA GLN A 331 19.31 19.07 -24.82
C GLN A 331 18.64 20.32 -24.24
N ALA A 332 17.43 20.68 -24.72
CA ALA A 332 16.70 21.83 -24.19
C ALA A 332 16.36 21.70 -22.71
N THR A 333 16.09 20.48 -22.23
CA THR A 333 15.82 20.19 -20.82
C THR A 333 17.08 20.36 -19.98
N LEU A 334 18.23 19.82 -20.42
CA LEU A 334 19.51 19.98 -19.73
C LEU A 334 19.95 21.46 -19.71
N ASP A 335 19.63 22.24 -20.73
CA ASP A 335 19.91 23.69 -20.75
C ASP A 335 19.00 24.44 -19.76
N ALA A 336 17.72 24.07 -19.67
CA ALA A 336 16.74 24.69 -18.78
C ALA A 336 16.92 24.32 -17.29
N TYR A 337 17.47 23.14 -17.01
CA TYR A 337 17.67 22.61 -15.65
C TYR A 337 19.16 22.33 -15.39
N PRO A 338 19.95 23.33 -14.95
CA PRO A 338 21.40 23.20 -14.80
C PRO A 338 21.85 22.11 -13.80
N GLY A 339 21.04 21.81 -12.79
CA GLY A 339 21.29 20.74 -11.82
C GLY A 339 21.12 19.32 -12.38
N CYS A 340 20.31 19.18 -13.45
CA CYS A 340 20.03 17.88 -14.06
C CYS A 340 21.27 17.34 -14.77
N ARG A 341 21.65 16.10 -14.45
CA ARG A 341 22.79 15.40 -15.08
C ARG A 341 22.34 14.50 -16.22
N ILE A 342 21.12 13.97 -16.16
CA ILE A 342 20.55 13.08 -17.18
C ILE A 342 19.12 13.48 -17.50
N ALA A 343 18.86 13.79 -18.76
CA ALA A 343 17.50 13.83 -19.30
C ALA A 343 17.21 12.49 -20.00
N ALA A 344 16.09 11.86 -19.72
CA ALA A 344 15.76 10.55 -20.27
C ALA A 344 14.36 10.49 -20.88
N SER A 345 14.25 9.81 -22.03
CA SER A 345 12.97 9.57 -22.71
C SER A 345 12.59 8.11 -22.55
N ILE A 346 11.49 7.86 -21.84
CA ILE A 346 10.91 6.52 -21.67
C ILE A 346 10.08 6.18 -22.89
N THR A 347 10.43 5.12 -23.58
CA THR A 347 9.79 4.67 -24.82
C THR A 347 8.94 3.43 -24.56
N PRO A 348 7.96 3.12 -25.44
CA PRO A 348 7.19 1.89 -25.33
C PRO A 348 8.10 0.64 -25.35
N LYS A 349 7.66 -0.46 -24.71
CA LYS A 349 8.39 -1.75 -24.58
C LYS A 349 9.55 -1.75 -23.56
N ASP A 350 9.38 -1.02 -22.46
CA ASP A 350 10.29 -1.04 -21.31
C ASP A 350 11.72 -0.62 -21.67
N SER A 351 11.83 0.35 -22.59
CA SER A 351 13.10 0.93 -23.03
C SER A 351 13.21 2.41 -22.69
N CYS A 352 14.43 2.86 -22.50
CA CYS A 352 14.78 4.22 -22.17
C CYS A 352 15.99 4.66 -23.00
N THR A 353 15.97 5.91 -23.47
CA THR A 353 17.19 6.57 -23.93
C THR A 353 17.55 7.67 -22.94
N ALA A 354 18.69 7.50 -22.28
CA ALA A 354 19.27 8.46 -21.36
C ALA A 354 20.28 9.34 -22.10
N PHE A 355 20.18 10.65 -21.89
CA PHE A 355 21.05 11.66 -22.47
C PHE A 355 21.81 12.34 -21.33
N PRO A 356 23.06 11.94 -21.08
CA PRO A 356 23.92 12.60 -20.11
C PRO A 356 24.24 14.03 -20.56
N ARG A 357 24.48 14.93 -19.60
CA ARG A 357 25.00 16.27 -19.90
C ARG A 357 26.34 16.23 -20.63
N SER A 358 27.17 15.23 -20.31
CA SER A 358 28.46 15.00 -20.93
C SER A 358 28.62 13.54 -21.31
N GLY A 359 28.94 13.27 -22.57
CA GLY A 359 29.12 11.91 -23.10
C GLY A 359 28.01 11.49 -24.07
N PRO A 360 28.11 10.28 -24.62
CA PRO A 360 27.14 9.78 -25.59
C PRO A 360 25.80 9.42 -24.95
N ALA A 361 24.73 9.45 -25.74
CA ALA A 361 23.43 8.93 -25.32
C ALA A 361 23.46 7.41 -25.17
N ILE A 362 22.77 6.90 -24.15
CA ILE A 362 22.76 5.48 -23.77
C ILE A 362 21.33 4.97 -23.89
N SER A 363 21.13 3.96 -24.73
CA SER A 363 19.84 3.27 -24.83
C SER A 363 19.84 1.98 -24.02
N LEU A 364 18.90 1.87 -23.10
CA LEU A 364 18.73 0.78 -22.15
C LEU A 364 17.36 0.15 -22.31
N ARG A 365 17.26 -1.15 -22.05
CA ARG A 365 15.97 -1.84 -21.97
C ARG A 365 16.02 -3.01 -21.01
N PHE A 366 14.89 -3.32 -20.39
CA PHE A 366 14.72 -4.62 -19.75
C PHE A 366 14.52 -5.72 -20.81
N LEU A 367 15.13 -6.88 -20.59
CA LEU A 367 14.88 -8.08 -21.36
C LEU A 367 13.66 -8.77 -20.77
N ARG A 368 12.60 -8.91 -21.57
CA ARG A 368 11.44 -9.70 -21.17
C ARG A 368 11.80 -11.18 -21.26
N THR A 369 11.70 -11.90 -20.14
CA THR A 369 11.64 -13.36 -20.14
C THR A 369 10.18 -13.77 -20.02
N SER A 370 9.79 -14.85 -20.71
CA SER A 370 8.40 -15.34 -20.72
C SER A 370 7.87 -15.77 -19.35
N SER A 371 8.73 -15.83 -18.34
CA SER A 371 8.45 -16.23 -16.97
C SER A 371 8.38 -15.07 -15.97
N GLN A 372 8.75 -13.84 -16.36
CA GLN A 372 8.65 -12.68 -15.47
C GLN A 372 7.34 -11.93 -15.74
N GLY A 373 6.65 -11.54 -14.67
CA GLY A 373 5.32 -10.94 -14.66
C GLY A 373 5.24 -9.54 -15.30
N ILE A 374 4.61 -8.59 -14.59
CA ILE A 374 4.54 -7.19 -15.04
C ILE A 374 5.99 -6.65 -15.15
N PRO A 375 6.37 -6.00 -16.28
CA PRO A 375 7.72 -5.46 -16.41
C PRO A 375 7.99 -4.40 -15.32
N PRO A 376 9.23 -4.32 -14.82
CA PRO A 376 9.61 -3.32 -13.83
C PRO A 376 9.42 -1.90 -14.41
N ASP A 377 9.25 -0.93 -13.51
CA ASP A 377 9.07 0.45 -13.90
C ASP A 377 10.25 0.95 -14.74
N PRO A 378 10.04 1.36 -16.01
CA PRO A 378 11.13 1.81 -16.88
C PRO A 378 11.82 3.08 -16.35
N LEU A 379 11.22 3.80 -15.39
CA LEU A 379 11.86 4.91 -14.67
C LEU A 379 13.12 4.53 -13.91
N ILE A 380 13.33 3.24 -13.66
CA ILE A 380 14.54 2.73 -13.00
C ILE A 380 15.76 2.85 -13.93
N LEU A 381 15.60 2.60 -15.23
CA LEU A 381 16.73 2.56 -16.18
C LEU A 381 17.53 3.89 -16.26
N PRO A 382 16.90 5.08 -16.33
CA PRO A 382 17.61 6.36 -16.20
C PRO A 382 18.47 6.47 -14.94
N SER A 383 17.94 6.06 -13.79
CA SER A 383 18.63 6.12 -12.50
C SER A 383 19.80 5.15 -12.42
N VAL A 384 19.66 3.96 -13.01
CA VAL A 384 20.76 3.02 -13.10
C VAL A 384 21.86 3.60 -14.00
N ALA A 385 21.52 4.26 -15.12
CA ALA A 385 22.49 4.97 -15.95
C ALA A 385 23.20 6.11 -15.19
N TYR A 386 22.46 6.87 -14.38
CA TYR A 386 23.00 7.92 -13.51
C TYR A 386 24.05 7.37 -12.55
N ALA A 387 23.70 6.34 -11.79
CA ALA A 387 24.58 5.74 -10.79
C ALA A 387 25.90 5.27 -11.41
N TRP A 388 25.87 4.72 -12.63
CA TRP A 388 27.09 4.35 -13.36
C TRP A 388 27.97 5.53 -13.76
N ILE A 389 27.36 6.59 -14.29
CA ILE A 389 28.08 7.78 -14.75
C ILE A 389 28.75 8.47 -13.57
N VAL A 390 28.06 8.58 -12.43
CA VAL A 390 28.57 9.27 -11.24
C VAL A 390 29.64 8.47 -10.50
N ASN A 391 29.49 7.14 -10.39
CA ASN A 391 30.48 6.29 -9.71
C ASN A 391 31.77 6.07 -10.52
N GLY A 392 31.94 6.73 -11.68
CA GLY A 392 33.21 6.75 -12.40
C GLY A 392 33.70 5.36 -12.80
N ALA A 393 32.78 4.41 -13.03
CA ALA A 393 33.09 3.08 -13.56
C ALA A 393 33.62 3.22 -14.99
N SER A 394 34.88 3.65 -15.09
CA SER A 394 35.61 3.94 -16.30
C SER A 394 36.05 2.63 -16.93
N SER A 395 35.16 2.07 -17.75
CA SER A 395 35.44 1.50 -19.08
C SER A 395 34.29 0.58 -19.46
N THR A 396 33.35 1.09 -20.26
CA THR A 396 32.20 0.40 -20.86
C THR A 396 31.22 -0.27 -19.88
N LEU A 397 30.00 0.26 -19.84
CA LEU A 397 28.87 -0.49 -19.29
C LEU A 397 28.82 -1.88 -19.94
N PRO A 398 28.69 -2.96 -19.15
CA PRO A 398 28.55 -4.28 -19.74
C PRO A 398 27.28 -4.29 -20.60
N THR A 399 27.35 -4.93 -21.76
CA THR A 399 26.23 -5.01 -22.71
C THR A 399 24.97 -5.57 -22.04
N LYS A 400 25.14 -6.44 -21.02
CA LYS A 400 24.10 -6.97 -20.14
C LYS A 400 24.50 -6.83 -18.68
N PHE A 401 23.54 -6.50 -17.83
CA PHE A 401 23.72 -6.45 -16.37
C PHE A 401 22.42 -6.83 -15.66
N LEU A 402 22.53 -7.10 -14.37
CA LEU A 402 21.39 -7.42 -13.50
C LEU A 402 20.98 -6.18 -12.70
N VAL A 403 19.69 -5.89 -12.68
CA VAL A 403 19.09 -4.89 -11.79
C VAL A 403 18.24 -5.65 -10.79
N ARG A 404 18.58 -5.51 -9.51
CA ARG A 404 17.79 -6.08 -8.42
C ARG A 404 16.86 -5.02 -7.87
N ILE A 405 15.57 -5.34 -7.84
CA ILE A 405 14.50 -4.49 -7.33
C ILE A 405 13.76 -5.33 -6.32
N GLY A 406 13.95 -5.02 -5.04
CA GLY A 406 13.47 -5.88 -3.96
C GLY A 406 13.99 -7.31 -4.09
N LYS A 407 13.06 -8.27 -4.14
CA LYS A 407 13.36 -9.71 -4.28
C LYS A 407 13.48 -10.17 -5.74
N GLN A 408 13.24 -9.29 -6.71
CA GLN A 408 13.27 -9.62 -8.12
C GLN A 408 14.60 -9.22 -8.76
N GLU A 409 15.06 -10.04 -9.70
CA GLU A 409 16.21 -9.74 -10.54
C GLU A 409 15.78 -9.61 -12.00
N HIS A 410 16.14 -8.49 -12.61
CA HIS A 410 15.81 -8.19 -14.00
C HIS A 410 17.08 -7.99 -14.81
N THR A 411 17.16 -8.65 -15.95
CA THR A 411 18.28 -8.43 -16.88
C THR A 411 17.98 -7.21 -17.72
N ALA A 412 18.88 -6.23 -17.67
CA ALA A 412 18.85 -5.06 -18.54
C ALA A 412 20.01 -5.13 -19.55
N HIS A 413 19.77 -4.52 -20.70
CA HIS A 413 20.67 -4.55 -21.86
C HIS A 413 20.85 -3.16 -22.44
N ILE A 414 22.07 -2.86 -22.85
CA ILE A 414 22.39 -1.63 -23.59
C ILE A 414 22.33 -1.93 -25.08
N THR A 415 21.42 -1.25 -25.77
CA THR A 415 21.19 -1.50 -27.20
C THR A 415 22.14 -0.70 -28.08
N HIS A 416 22.43 0.56 -27.74
CA HIS A 416 23.36 1.41 -28.49
C HIS A 416 23.94 2.52 -27.60
N SER A 417 25.27 2.73 -27.68
CA SER A 417 25.92 4.00 -27.31
C SER A 417 26.03 4.81 -28.60
N LEU A 418 25.19 5.82 -28.79
CA LEU A 418 25.23 6.65 -29.99
C LEU A 418 26.44 7.58 -29.90
N ASN A 419 27.56 7.18 -30.52
CA ASN A 419 28.62 8.11 -30.87
C ASN A 419 28.25 8.76 -32.21
N GLN A 420 28.15 10.10 -32.20
CA GLN A 420 28.02 11.06 -33.32
C GLN A 420 26.62 11.66 -33.58
N PRO A 421 26.55 12.99 -33.84
CA PRO A 421 25.37 13.64 -34.41
C PRO A 421 25.15 13.14 -35.84
N PRO A 422 23.89 13.10 -36.33
CA PRO A 422 23.63 12.72 -37.71
C PRO A 422 24.35 13.69 -38.65
N GLN A 423 25.20 13.15 -39.52
CA GLN A 423 25.68 13.91 -40.68
C GLN A 423 24.46 14.30 -41.50
N GLN A 424 24.26 15.61 -41.65
CA GLN A 424 23.34 16.17 -42.63
C GLN A 424 23.81 15.71 -44.02
N SER A 425 22.94 14.98 -44.73
CA SER A 425 23.04 14.74 -46.16
C SER A 425 22.15 15.72 -46.91
#